data_AF-A0A4S2LY33-F1
#
_entry.id   AF-A0A4S2LY33-F1
#
_cell.length_a   1.000
_cell.length_b   1.000
_cell.length_c   1.000
_cell.angle_alpha   90.00
_cell.angle_beta   90.00
_cell.angle_gamma   90.00
#
_symmetry.space_group_name_H-M   'P 1'
#
loop_
_entity.id
_entity.type
_entity.pdbx_description
1 polymer ?
#
loop_
_entity_poly.entity_id
_entity_poly.type
_entity_poly.pdbx_seq_one_letter_code
_entity_poly.pdbx_strand_id
1 'polypeptide(L)'
;MLTSELVLRGPPTPHRLEPRSVGCGRSISCDRSSSEGRTDGILSPLVCSVVHLFSLSSGNTMVAHSLLTVLLVVAANAYDNRLDEIRSVEDYLNICINGTHHKKAPSPEPTDDHICTDWASMSCCEHKTMRSVQDSLLYGFNHSHCKPMSQKCINMFKRELCFYECSPHVGPWLVKTQSLRRRERSYLVPLCEEDCNKWYEACKNEETCVRDWSVEFEWSEVCRKSSDHKTYGPGSQRTA
;
A
#
# COMPACT_ATOMS: atom_id res chain seq x y z
N MET A 1 5.16 -31.11 -43.90
CA MET A 1 6.29 -30.82 -42.99
C MET A 1 5.67 -30.28 -41.71
N LEU A 2 5.23 -31.15 -40.80
CA LEU A 2 6.01 -31.70 -39.67
C LEU A 2 6.45 -30.54 -38.74
N THR A 3 6.01 -30.41 -37.48
CA THR A 3 5.30 -31.31 -36.55
C THR A 3 4.65 -30.50 -35.44
N SER A 4 3.55 -31.01 -34.90
CA SER A 4 3.05 -30.71 -33.55
C SER A 4 4.17 -30.90 -32.52
N GLU A 5 4.35 -29.93 -31.62
CA GLU A 5 4.93 -30.22 -30.30
C GLU A 5 3.88 -30.03 -29.21
N LEU A 6 3.59 -31.17 -28.61
CA LEU A 6 2.88 -31.35 -27.36
C LEU A 6 3.66 -30.64 -26.25
N VAL A 7 3.27 -29.43 -25.84
CA VAL A 7 3.83 -28.84 -24.62
C VAL A 7 3.11 -29.47 -23.43
N LEU A 8 3.76 -30.50 -22.90
CA LEU A 8 3.45 -31.14 -21.64
C LEU A 8 3.28 -30.09 -20.54
N ARG A 9 2.21 -30.24 -19.75
CA ARG A 9 1.93 -29.44 -18.56
C ARG A 9 3.08 -29.57 -17.56
N GLY A 10 3.94 -28.55 -17.50
CA GLY A 10 4.97 -28.38 -16.49
C GLY A 10 4.51 -27.46 -15.35
N PRO A 11 5.18 -27.53 -14.17
CA PRO A 11 4.95 -26.59 -13.05
C PRO A 11 5.14 -25.13 -13.51
N PRO A 12 4.59 -24.14 -12.78
CA PRO A 12 4.59 -22.75 -13.21
C PRO A 12 6.01 -22.28 -13.54
N THR A 13 6.21 -21.93 -14.80
CA THR A 13 7.48 -21.41 -15.30
C THR A 13 7.73 -20.03 -14.72
N PRO A 14 8.95 -19.74 -14.25
CA PRO A 14 9.31 -18.39 -13.84
C PRO A 14 9.09 -17.40 -14.98
N HIS A 15 8.52 -16.25 -14.67
CA HIS A 15 8.38 -15.17 -15.64
C HIS A 15 9.51 -14.16 -15.41
N ARG A 16 10.16 -13.73 -16.49
CA ARG A 16 11.04 -12.56 -16.46
C ARG A 16 10.21 -11.37 -15.98
N LEU A 17 10.77 -10.54 -15.09
CA LEU A 17 10.11 -9.31 -14.67
C LEU A 17 9.78 -8.46 -15.91
N GLU A 18 8.49 -8.38 -16.24
CA GLU A 18 7.99 -7.48 -17.28
C GLU A 18 7.99 -6.04 -16.77
N PRO A 19 8.05 -5.04 -17.67
CA PRO A 19 8.01 -3.62 -17.30
C PRO A 19 6.84 -3.24 -16.38
N ARG A 20 5.71 -3.98 -16.47
CA ARG A 20 4.52 -3.77 -15.62
C ARG A 20 4.63 -4.37 -14.22
N SER A 21 5.42 -5.44 -14.04
CA SER A 21 5.64 -6.09 -12.73
C SER A 21 6.75 -5.42 -11.92
N VAL A 22 7.69 -4.71 -12.56
CA VAL A 22 8.60 -3.77 -11.89
C VAL A 22 7.88 -2.45 -11.60
N GLY A 23 6.57 -2.50 -11.31
CA GLY A 23 5.68 -1.35 -11.31
C GLY A 23 6.24 -0.19 -10.50
N CYS A 24 6.87 0.75 -11.20
CA CYS A 24 7.36 2.00 -10.64
C CYS A 24 6.15 2.70 -10.01
N GLY A 25 6.07 2.67 -8.67
CA GLY A 25 4.99 3.31 -7.92
C GLY A 25 3.90 2.39 -7.36
N ARG A 26 4.07 1.06 -7.36
CA ARG A 26 3.28 0.18 -6.46
C ARG A 26 4.13 -0.20 -5.26
N SER A 27 3.94 0.53 -4.16
CA SER A 27 4.51 0.16 -2.87
C SER A 27 4.12 -1.27 -2.52
N ILE A 28 5.11 -2.07 -2.10
CA ILE A 28 4.89 -3.39 -1.53
C ILE A 28 4.20 -3.17 -0.18
N SER A 29 2.87 -3.17 -0.18
CA SER A 29 2.11 -3.04 1.06
C SER A 29 2.01 -4.41 1.74
N CYS A 30 2.87 -4.65 2.71
CA CYS A 30 2.79 -5.84 3.56
C CYS A 30 1.77 -5.62 4.69
N ASP A 31 0.48 -5.66 4.36
CA ASP A 31 -0.58 -5.82 5.35
C ASP A 31 -1.39 -7.06 5.03
N ARG A 32 -1.85 -7.74 6.09
CA ARG A 32 -2.85 -8.81 6.00
C ARG A 32 -4.15 -8.19 5.49
N SER A 33 -4.26 -8.06 4.17
CA SER A 33 -5.45 -7.59 3.47
C SER A 33 -6.56 -8.61 3.74
N SER A 34 -7.45 -8.25 4.66
CA SER A 34 -8.81 -8.78 4.68
C SER A 34 -9.42 -8.49 3.31
N SER A 35 -9.81 -9.53 2.59
CA SER A 35 -10.55 -9.56 1.33
C SER A 35 -11.29 -8.26 0.96
N GLU A 36 -11.00 -7.75 -0.23
CA GLU A 36 -11.71 -6.65 -0.91
C GLU A 36 -13.22 -6.95 -1.01
N GLY A 37 -14.01 -6.17 -0.28
CA GLY A 37 -15.41 -5.91 -0.57
C GLY A 37 -15.52 -4.61 -1.36
N ARG A 38 -15.76 -4.70 -2.66
CA ARG A 38 -16.18 -3.57 -3.50
C ARG A 38 -17.56 -3.12 -3.04
N THR A 39 -17.66 -1.98 -2.35
CA THR A 39 -18.92 -1.27 -2.20
C THR A 39 -18.93 -0.10 -3.18
N ASP A 40 -19.51 -0.37 -4.34
CA ASP A 40 -20.01 0.69 -5.22
C ASP A 40 -20.97 1.57 -4.40
N GLY A 41 -20.97 2.87 -4.70
CA GLY A 41 -21.76 3.87 -4.00
C GLY A 41 -23.22 3.46 -3.86
N ILE A 42 -23.64 3.23 -2.62
CA ILE A 42 -25.05 3.10 -2.25
C ILE A 42 -25.28 4.10 -1.15
N LEU A 43 -26.06 5.13 -1.47
CA LEU A 43 -26.74 5.99 -0.53
C LEU A 43 -27.32 5.12 0.59
N SER A 44 -26.75 5.20 1.79
CA SER A 44 -27.01 4.25 2.87
C SER A 44 -28.51 4.20 3.21
N PRO A 45 -29.13 3.02 3.33
CA PRO A 45 -30.57 2.86 3.62
C PRO A 45 -30.97 3.38 5.01
N LEU A 46 -30.01 3.80 5.83
CA LEU A 46 -30.23 4.41 7.14
C LEU A 46 -31.02 5.73 7.08
N VAL A 47 -31.07 6.40 5.93
CA VAL A 47 -31.80 7.68 5.80
C VAL A 47 -33.34 7.47 5.80
N CYS A 48 -33.83 6.29 5.41
CA CYS A 48 -35.29 6.03 5.35
C CYS A 48 -35.90 5.53 6.67
N SER A 49 -35.13 4.91 7.57
CA SER A 49 -35.69 4.31 8.79
C SER A 49 -35.90 5.30 9.95
N VAL A 50 -35.35 6.52 9.87
CA VAL A 50 -35.46 7.53 10.94
C VAL A 50 -36.85 8.15 11.00
N VAL A 51 -37.61 8.14 9.89
CA VAL A 51 -38.94 8.77 9.83
C VAL A 51 -40.01 7.93 10.56
N HIS A 52 -39.79 6.62 10.76
CA HIS A 52 -40.80 5.72 11.35
C HIS A 52 -40.73 5.52 12.87
N LEU A 53 -39.73 6.08 13.57
CA LEU A 53 -39.60 5.94 15.04
C LEU A 53 -40.28 7.06 15.85
N PHE A 54 -40.90 8.06 15.20
CA PHE A 54 -41.59 9.18 15.87
C PHE A 54 -43.08 8.94 16.12
N SER A 55 -43.50 7.68 16.28
CA SER A 55 -44.82 7.37 16.82
C SER A 55 -44.68 6.32 17.90
N LEU A 56 -44.99 6.71 19.13
CA LEU A 56 -45.05 5.93 20.38
C LEU A 56 -43.76 5.91 21.22
N SER A 57 -43.56 6.95 22.04
CA SER A 57 -43.45 6.79 23.50
C SER A 57 -43.12 8.12 24.16
N SER A 58 -44.06 8.64 24.94
CA SER A 58 -43.83 9.67 25.94
C SER A 58 -43.02 9.08 27.10
N GLY A 59 -41.69 9.12 26.98
CA GLY A 59 -40.80 8.67 28.05
C GLY A 59 -39.34 8.78 27.63
N ASN A 60 -38.63 9.78 28.15
CA ASN A 60 -37.21 10.06 27.99
C ASN A 60 -36.74 10.65 26.64
N THR A 61 -37.17 11.89 26.37
CA THR A 61 -36.53 12.78 25.37
C THR A 61 -35.02 12.90 25.57
N MET A 62 -34.53 12.87 26.82
CA MET A 62 -33.08 12.91 27.11
C MET A 62 -32.33 11.71 26.53
N VAL A 63 -32.87 10.49 26.62
CA VAL A 63 -32.20 9.28 26.10
C VAL A 63 -32.18 9.30 24.57
N ALA A 64 -33.27 9.75 23.93
CA ALA A 64 -33.31 9.92 22.48
C ALA A 64 -32.31 10.97 21.98
N HIS A 65 -32.19 12.12 22.67
CA HIS A 65 -31.18 13.12 22.35
C HIS A 65 -29.75 12.60 22.57
N SER A 66 -29.49 11.86 23.66
CA SER A 66 -28.18 11.25 23.91
C SER A 66 -27.81 10.19 22.86
N LEU A 67 -28.76 9.37 22.42
CA LEU A 67 -28.50 8.38 21.36
C LEU A 67 -28.25 9.07 20.00
N LEU A 68 -29.00 10.13 19.69
CA LEU A 68 -28.79 10.92 18.48
C LEU A 68 -27.42 11.61 18.49
N THR A 69 -27.01 12.22 19.60
CA THR A 69 -25.67 12.86 19.69
C THR A 69 -24.57 11.82 19.59
N VAL A 70 -24.70 10.65 20.22
CA VAL A 70 -23.74 9.54 20.07
C VAL A 70 -23.66 9.08 18.61
N LEU A 71 -24.79 8.91 17.93
CA LEU A 71 -24.81 8.53 16.51
C LEU A 71 -24.15 9.59 15.61
N LEU A 72 -24.40 10.88 15.86
CA LEU A 72 -23.77 11.97 15.12
C LEU A 72 -22.26 12.02 15.36
N VAL A 73 -21.80 11.80 16.60
CA VAL A 73 -20.37 11.73 16.93
C VAL A 73 -19.72 10.51 16.27
N VAL A 74 -20.38 9.35 16.28
CA VAL A 74 -19.89 8.14 15.60
C VAL A 74 -19.81 8.36 14.09
N ALA A 75 -20.83 8.97 13.48
CA ALA A 75 -20.84 9.29 12.05
C ALA A 75 -19.76 10.31 11.68
N ALA A 76 -19.54 11.34 12.50
CA ALA A 76 -18.48 12.32 12.29
C ALA A 76 -17.08 11.68 12.35
N ASN A 77 -16.82 10.84 13.35
CA ASN A 77 -15.56 10.10 13.46
C ASN A 77 -15.33 9.11 12.30
N ALA A 78 -16.40 8.57 11.70
CA ALA A 78 -16.29 7.72 10.52
C ALA A 78 -15.95 8.51 9.24
N TYR A 79 -16.29 9.80 9.19
CA TYR A 79 -15.98 10.68 8.06
C TYR A 79 -14.66 11.45 8.23
N ASP A 80 -14.12 11.51 9.44
CA ASP A 80 -12.90 12.28 9.79
C ASP A 80 -11.72 11.99 8.84
N ASN A 81 -11.40 12.96 7.99
CA ASN A 81 -10.27 12.97 7.07
C ASN A 81 -9.30 14.09 7.44
N ARG A 82 -8.22 13.75 8.14
CA ARG A 82 -7.17 14.72 8.49
C ARG A 82 -6.56 15.45 7.29
N LEU A 83 -6.67 14.89 6.07
CA LEU A 83 -6.20 15.56 4.85
C LEU A 83 -7.06 16.78 4.47
N ASP A 84 -8.33 16.81 4.89
CA ASP A 84 -9.23 17.95 4.66
C ASP A 84 -8.90 19.15 5.58
N GLU A 85 -8.12 18.91 6.64
CA GLU A 85 -7.71 19.93 7.60
C GLU A 85 -6.43 20.69 7.20
N ILE A 86 -5.76 20.27 6.12
CA ILE A 86 -4.48 20.84 5.69
C ILE A 86 -4.71 22.26 5.15
N ARG A 87 -4.06 23.26 5.76
CA ARG A 87 -4.35 24.69 5.51
C ARG A 87 -3.29 25.41 4.67
N SER A 88 -2.15 24.77 4.42
CA SER A 88 -1.05 25.37 3.68
C SER A 88 -0.33 24.36 2.78
N VAL A 89 0.37 24.87 1.77
CA VAL A 89 1.25 24.07 0.93
C VAL A 89 2.34 23.41 1.76
N GLU A 90 2.88 24.11 2.76
CA GLU A 90 3.95 23.59 3.63
C GLU A 90 3.46 22.39 4.45
N ASP A 91 2.27 22.48 5.04
CA ASP A 91 1.67 21.36 5.79
C ASP A 91 1.40 20.17 4.87
N TYR A 92 1.06 20.44 3.61
CA TYR A 92 0.84 19.39 2.62
C TYR A 92 2.13 18.75 2.12
N LEU A 93 3.22 19.51 2.07
CA LEU A 93 4.54 19.02 1.64
C LEU A 93 5.35 18.41 2.78
N ASN A 94 4.96 18.58 4.05
CA ASN A 94 5.68 18.05 5.20
C ASN A 94 4.79 17.20 6.10
N ILE A 95 4.27 16.11 5.54
CA ILE A 95 3.35 15.21 6.22
C ILE A 95 3.79 13.76 6.07
N CYS A 96 3.66 12.99 7.15
CA CYS A 96 3.92 11.56 7.14
C CYS A 96 2.63 10.78 6.88
N ILE A 97 2.75 9.69 6.10
CA ILE A 97 1.69 8.70 5.95
C ILE A 97 1.24 8.23 7.34
N ASN A 98 -0.07 8.11 7.56
CA ASN A 98 -0.61 7.44 8.73
C ASN A 98 -0.48 5.91 8.62
N GLY A 99 0.74 5.42 8.88
CA GLY A 99 1.13 4.01 8.79
C GLY A 99 1.79 3.46 10.05
N THR A 100 2.18 2.19 10.00
CA THR A 100 2.71 1.45 11.17
C THR A 100 4.12 1.89 11.57
N HIS A 101 4.97 2.24 10.60
CA HIS A 101 6.37 2.60 10.83
C HIS A 101 6.68 4.07 10.57
N HIS A 102 5.63 4.86 10.34
CA HIS A 102 5.70 6.29 10.14
C HIS A 102 5.57 7.03 11.48
N LYS A 103 6.32 8.13 11.62
CA LYS A 103 6.19 9.11 12.69
C LYS A 103 4.94 9.95 12.48
N LYS A 104 4.51 10.66 13.53
CA LYS A 104 3.37 11.60 13.43
C LYS A 104 3.67 12.84 12.57
N ALA A 105 4.94 13.25 12.56
CA ALA A 105 5.44 14.40 11.81
C ALA A 105 6.91 14.16 11.43
N PRO A 106 7.41 14.82 10.36
CA PRO A 106 8.80 14.70 9.96
C PRO A 106 9.74 15.24 11.04
N SER A 107 10.88 14.58 11.21
CA SER A 107 11.98 15.09 12.04
C SER A 107 13.31 14.53 11.57
N PRO A 108 14.44 15.18 11.91
CA PRO A 108 15.76 14.63 11.61
C PRO A 108 16.00 13.27 12.30
N GLU A 109 16.80 12.43 11.65
CA GLU A 109 17.31 11.15 12.13
C GLU A 109 18.84 11.12 12.00
N PRO A 110 19.55 10.28 12.76
CA PRO A 110 21.00 10.10 12.64
C PRO A 110 21.43 9.80 11.20
N THR A 111 22.47 10.51 10.76
CA THR A 111 23.04 10.38 9.42
C THR A 111 24.16 9.35 9.46
N ASP A 112 23.79 8.07 9.36
CA ASP A 112 24.74 6.96 9.27
C ASP A 112 24.89 6.50 7.80
N ASP A 113 25.84 5.61 7.52
CA ASP A 113 25.98 4.97 6.20
C ASP A 113 24.92 3.86 6.03
N HIS A 114 23.71 4.26 5.62
CA HIS A 114 22.61 3.35 5.28
C HIS A 114 21.88 3.83 4.02
N ILE A 115 21.18 2.92 3.33
CA ILE A 115 20.52 3.24 2.05
C ILE A 115 19.42 4.32 2.13
N CYS A 116 18.93 4.65 3.32
CA CYS A 116 17.90 5.68 3.53
C CYS A 116 18.47 7.09 3.87
N THR A 117 19.78 7.33 3.79
CA THR A 117 20.40 8.58 4.28
C THR A 117 19.92 9.83 3.56
N ASP A 118 19.45 9.71 2.32
CA ASP A 118 18.85 10.81 1.55
C ASP A 118 17.67 11.50 2.29
N TRP A 119 17.00 10.79 3.22
CA TRP A 119 15.88 11.32 4.01
C TRP A 119 16.23 11.70 5.45
N ALA A 120 17.49 11.56 5.88
CA ALA A 120 17.87 11.69 7.30
C ALA A 120 17.64 13.11 7.86
N SER A 121 17.79 14.17 7.07
CA SER A 121 17.58 15.55 7.54
C SER A 121 16.12 15.87 7.88
N MET A 122 15.17 15.19 7.23
CA MET A 122 13.74 15.38 7.43
C MET A 122 13.01 14.08 7.07
N SER A 123 12.91 13.18 8.03
CA SER A 123 12.41 11.82 7.83
C SER A 123 11.04 11.62 8.47
N CYS A 124 10.20 10.83 7.82
CA CYS A 124 8.97 10.27 8.37
C CYS A 124 9.14 8.89 9.01
N CYS A 125 10.32 8.29 8.96
CA CYS A 125 10.63 7.03 9.62
C CYS A 125 11.63 7.26 10.76
N GLU A 126 11.67 6.35 11.73
CA GLU A 126 12.71 6.34 12.78
C GLU A 126 13.99 5.65 12.28
N HIS A 127 15.14 5.96 12.88
CA HIS A 127 16.41 5.31 12.58
C HIS A 127 16.35 3.78 12.61
N LYS A 128 15.59 3.19 13.54
CA LYS A 128 15.39 1.73 13.61
C LYS A 128 14.70 1.18 12.36
N THR A 129 13.78 1.93 11.76
CA THR A 129 13.12 1.58 10.51
C THR A 129 14.13 1.64 9.37
N MET A 130 14.96 2.68 9.30
CA MET A 130 16.03 2.81 8.29
C MET A 130 17.00 1.61 8.33
N ARG A 131 17.43 1.21 9.53
CA ARG A 131 18.27 0.01 9.72
C ARG A 131 17.55 -1.28 9.30
N SER A 132 16.27 -1.41 9.65
CA SER A 132 15.45 -2.55 9.25
C SER A 132 15.28 -2.66 7.72
N VAL A 133 15.20 -1.54 7.00
CA VAL A 133 15.22 -1.51 5.52
C VAL A 133 16.59 -1.94 4.98
N GLN A 134 17.67 -1.38 5.53
CA GLN A 134 19.05 -1.74 5.15
C GLN A 134 19.31 -3.25 5.28
N ASP A 135 18.76 -3.89 6.31
CA ASP A 135 18.95 -5.32 6.58
C ASP A 135 17.89 -6.22 5.92
N SER A 136 16.97 -5.65 5.12
CA SER A 136 15.82 -6.35 4.52
C SER A 136 14.90 -7.03 5.55
N LEU A 137 14.84 -6.50 6.78
CA LEU A 137 14.04 -7.06 7.87
C LEU A 137 12.65 -6.43 7.96
N LEU A 138 12.47 -5.22 7.41
CA LEU A 138 11.20 -4.52 7.47
C LEU A 138 10.12 -5.34 6.74
N TYR A 139 9.05 -5.67 7.45
CA TYR A 139 7.94 -6.53 7.01
C TYR A 139 8.25 -8.00 6.70
N GLY A 140 9.48 -8.48 6.94
CA GLY A 140 9.84 -9.88 6.69
C GLY A 140 9.66 -10.34 5.23
N PHE A 141 9.84 -9.42 4.28
CA PHE A 141 9.60 -9.69 2.87
C PHE A 141 10.78 -10.41 2.19
N ASN A 142 10.49 -11.51 1.50
CA ASN A 142 11.50 -12.26 0.75
C ASN A 142 11.57 -11.80 -0.71
N HIS A 143 12.54 -10.96 -1.05
CA HIS A 143 12.82 -10.53 -2.42
C HIS A 143 13.19 -11.70 -3.36
N SER A 144 13.72 -12.80 -2.80
CA SER A 144 14.07 -14.03 -3.53
C SER A 144 12.97 -15.09 -3.47
N HIS A 145 11.69 -14.68 -3.52
CA HIS A 145 10.52 -15.57 -3.41
C HIS A 145 10.34 -16.51 -4.62
N CYS A 146 10.93 -16.20 -5.78
CA CYS A 146 10.89 -17.03 -6.98
C CYS A 146 12.26 -17.68 -7.26
N LYS A 147 13.30 -16.85 -7.35
CA LYS A 147 14.71 -17.23 -7.48
C LYS A 147 15.59 -16.24 -6.70
N PRO A 148 16.84 -16.60 -6.40
CA PRO A 148 17.80 -15.65 -5.84
C PRO A 148 17.87 -14.38 -6.69
N MET A 149 17.58 -13.24 -6.07
CA MET A 149 17.60 -11.92 -6.70
C MET A 149 18.95 -11.24 -6.47
N SER A 150 19.47 -10.54 -7.47
CA SER A 150 20.74 -9.82 -7.32
C SER A 150 20.67 -8.66 -6.31
N GLN A 151 21.79 -8.37 -5.67
CA GLN A 151 21.88 -7.24 -4.72
C GLN A 151 21.56 -5.89 -5.38
N LYS A 152 21.88 -5.76 -6.69
CA LYS A 152 21.59 -4.55 -7.47
C LYS A 152 20.08 -4.29 -7.52
N CYS A 153 19.27 -5.31 -7.80
CA CYS A 153 17.81 -5.19 -7.82
C CYS A 153 17.23 -5.02 -6.40
N ILE A 154 17.73 -5.77 -5.42
CA ILE A 154 17.31 -5.63 -4.01
C ILE A 154 17.53 -4.19 -3.49
N ASN A 155 18.64 -3.55 -3.85
CA ASN A 155 18.91 -2.18 -3.44
C ASN A 155 17.87 -1.18 -3.99
N MET A 156 17.30 -1.44 -5.17
CA MET A 156 16.22 -0.60 -5.71
C MET A 156 14.93 -0.73 -4.89
N PHE A 157 14.56 -1.95 -4.48
CA PHE A 157 13.44 -2.18 -3.57
C PHE A 157 13.65 -1.54 -2.20
N LYS A 158 14.86 -1.64 -1.64
CA LYS A 158 15.22 -0.96 -0.39
C LYS A 158 15.10 0.55 -0.50
N ARG A 159 15.57 1.14 -1.61
CA ARG A 159 15.46 2.59 -1.83
C ARG A 159 14.02 3.05 -1.98
N GLU A 160 13.18 2.28 -2.70
CA GLU A 160 11.74 2.56 -2.76
C GLU A 160 11.08 2.47 -1.38
N LEU A 161 11.48 1.48 -0.57
CA LEU A 161 10.98 1.35 0.79
C LEU A 161 11.42 2.50 1.70
N CYS A 162 12.66 2.98 1.56
CA CYS A 162 13.09 4.22 2.23
C CYS A 162 12.23 5.41 1.80
N PHE A 163 11.95 5.56 0.49
CA PHE A 163 11.07 6.62 0.01
C PHE A 163 9.67 6.52 0.63
N TYR A 164 9.08 5.33 0.64
CA TYR A 164 7.74 5.10 1.18
C TYR A 164 7.66 5.35 2.69
N GLU A 165 8.64 4.89 3.46
CA GLU A 165 8.63 5.01 4.93
C GLU A 165 9.10 6.38 5.41
N CYS A 166 10.05 7.00 4.71
CA CYS A 166 10.80 8.14 5.23
C CYS A 166 10.51 9.47 4.51
N SER A 167 9.92 9.48 3.31
CA SER A 167 9.64 10.73 2.61
C SER A 167 8.52 11.54 3.28
N PRO A 168 8.76 12.82 3.63
CA PRO A 168 7.71 13.71 4.14
C PRO A 168 6.91 14.39 3.02
N HIS A 169 7.33 14.22 1.77
CA HIS A 169 6.86 15.00 0.62
C HIS A 169 5.78 14.30 -0.21
N VAL A 170 5.15 13.26 0.34
CA VAL A 170 4.16 12.44 -0.38
C VAL A 170 2.71 12.92 -0.19
N GLY A 171 2.49 14.01 0.56
CA GLY A 171 1.16 14.56 0.88
C GLY A 171 0.20 14.70 -0.32
N PRO A 172 0.64 15.25 -1.47
CA PRO A 172 -0.16 15.34 -2.71
C PRO A 172 -0.75 14.03 -3.22
N TRP A 173 -0.23 12.90 -2.78
CA TRP A 173 -0.59 11.56 -3.26
C TRP A 173 -1.14 10.66 -2.16
N LEU A 174 -1.45 11.21 -0.98
CA LEU A 174 -2.04 10.44 0.10
C LEU A 174 -3.51 10.13 -0.17
N VAL A 175 -3.86 8.85 -0.01
CA VAL A 175 -5.24 8.38 -0.03
C VAL A 175 -5.52 7.53 1.21
N LYS A 176 -6.76 7.58 1.70
CA LYS A 176 -7.20 6.70 2.78
C LYS A 176 -7.25 5.24 2.33
N THR A 177 -7.05 4.35 3.29
CA THR A 177 -7.28 2.91 3.12
C THR A 177 -8.21 2.39 4.22
N GLN A 178 -8.69 1.15 4.05
CA GLN A 178 -9.51 0.47 5.05
C GLN A 178 -8.65 -0.32 6.08
N SER A 179 -7.31 -0.31 5.94
CA SER A 179 -6.41 -1.01 6.87
C SER A 179 -6.32 -0.27 8.19
N LEU A 180 -6.44 -1.02 9.30
CA LEU A 180 -6.22 -0.49 10.65
C LEU A 180 -4.74 -0.17 10.92
N ARG A 181 -3.82 -0.81 10.20
CA ARG A 181 -2.36 -0.67 10.36
C ARG A 181 -1.76 0.38 9.45
N ARG A 182 -2.41 0.62 8.31
CA ARG A 182 -2.04 1.65 7.33
C ARG A 182 -3.28 2.41 6.92
N ARG A 183 -3.68 3.40 7.71
CA ARG A 183 -4.89 4.19 7.45
C ARG A 183 -4.75 5.03 6.19
N GLU A 184 -3.52 5.31 5.77
CA GLU A 184 -3.19 6.02 4.54
C GLU A 184 -2.14 5.25 3.74
N ARG A 185 -2.10 5.51 2.43
CA ARG A 185 -1.02 5.09 1.53
C ARG A 185 -0.77 6.16 0.49
N SER A 186 0.41 6.16 -0.11
CA SER A 186 0.67 6.92 -1.32
C SER A 186 0.04 6.23 -2.55
N TYR A 187 -0.49 7.01 -3.48
CA TYR A 187 -1.15 6.51 -4.70
C TYR A 187 -0.86 7.42 -5.89
N LEU A 188 -0.43 6.83 -7.00
CA LEU A 188 -0.09 7.55 -8.23
C LEU A 188 0.98 8.64 -8.02
N VAL A 189 1.97 8.33 -7.18
CA VAL A 189 3.15 9.19 -7.01
C VAL A 189 3.90 9.26 -8.36
N PRO A 190 4.16 10.46 -8.89
CA PRO A 190 4.86 10.66 -10.15
C PRO A 190 6.35 10.46 -9.91
N LEU A 191 6.81 9.21 -10.08
CA LEU A 191 8.24 8.94 -10.09
C LEU A 191 8.89 9.56 -11.33
N CYS A 192 10.10 10.07 -11.15
CA CYS A 192 10.93 10.49 -12.26
C CYS A 192 11.17 9.31 -13.20
N GLU A 193 11.11 9.56 -14.50
CA GLU A 193 11.34 8.55 -15.54
C GLU A 193 12.70 7.87 -15.34
N GLU A 194 13.74 8.65 -15.03
CA GLU A 194 15.08 8.13 -14.79
C GLU A 194 15.15 7.14 -13.63
N ASP A 195 14.42 7.38 -12.54
CA ASP A 195 14.43 6.49 -11.37
C ASP A 195 13.69 5.19 -11.69
N CYS A 196 12.59 5.29 -12.44
CA CYS A 196 11.89 4.12 -12.94
C CYS A 196 12.77 3.29 -13.89
N ASN A 197 13.45 3.93 -14.83
CA ASN A 197 14.34 3.25 -15.77
C ASN A 197 15.55 2.61 -15.05
N LYS A 198 16.14 3.30 -14.07
CA LYS A 198 17.22 2.74 -13.23
C LYS A 198 16.76 1.49 -12.49
N TRP A 199 15.53 1.51 -11.97
CA TRP A 199 14.94 0.33 -11.32
C TRP A 199 14.77 -0.82 -12.32
N TYR A 200 14.10 -0.57 -13.43
CA TYR A 200 13.91 -1.59 -14.47
C TYR A 200 15.23 -2.19 -14.94
N GLU A 201 16.24 -1.37 -15.23
CA GLU A 201 17.56 -1.81 -15.68
C GLU A 201 18.33 -2.60 -14.61
N ALA A 202 18.06 -2.36 -13.33
CA ALA A 202 18.60 -3.18 -12.24
C ALA A 202 17.93 -4.55 -12.16
N CYS A 203 16.66 -4.67 -12.55
CA CYS A 203 15.83 -5.85 -12.30
C CYS A 203 15.40 -6.63 -13.56
N LYS A 204 15.68 -6.15 -14.78
CA LYS A 204 15.17 -6.74 -16.04
C LYS A 204 15.54 -8.22 -16.30
N ASN A 205 16.58 -8.71 -15.64
CA ASN A 205 17.05 -10.09 -15.74
C ASN A 205 16.67 -10.94 -14.51
N GLU A 206 15.98 -10.34 -13.54
CA GLU A 206 15.49 -11.03 -12.35
C GLU A 206 14.10 -11.64 -12.63
N GLU A 207 13.67 -12.53 -11.74
CA GLU A 207 12.43 -13.29 -11.89
C GLU A 207 11.49 -13.06 -10.71
N THR A 208 10.19 -13.05 -11.02
CA THR A 208 9.11 -13.08 -10.03
C THR A 208 8.08 -14.11 -10.45
N CYS A 209 7.31 -14.60 -9.48
CA CYS A 209 6.21 -15.54 -9.74
C CYS A 209 4.83 -14.92 -9.47
N VAL A 210 4.78 -13.60 -9.21
CA VAL A 210 3.57 -12.80 -9.01
C VAL A 210 3.66 -11.51 -9.82
N ARG A 211 2.51 -11.02 -10.29
CA ARG A 211 2.41 -9.79 -11.07
C ARG A 211 2.13 -8.58 -10.19
N ASP A 212 1.38 -8.77 -9.11
CA ASP A 212 1.10 -7.71 -8.13
C ASP A 212 1.59 -8.12 -6.74
N TRP A 213 2.70 -7.50 -6.34
CA TRP A 213 3.37 -7.77 -5.07
C TRP A 213 2.61 -7.26 -3.86
N SER A 214 1.54 -6.48 -4.05
CA SER A 214 0.70 -5.97 -2.96
C SER A 214 -0.43 -6.92 -2.54
N VAL A 215 -0.81 -7.89 -3.39
CA VAL A 215 -2.01 -8.73 -3.14
C VAL A 215 -1.83 -10.22 -3.46
N GLU A 216 -0.86 -10.63 -4.28
CA GLU A 216 -0.77 -12.01 -4.77
C GLU A 216 0.09 -12.95 -3.90
N PHE A 217 0.68 -12.46 -2.80
CA PHE A 217 1.43 -13.27 -1.85
C PHE A 217 0.52 -13.96 -0.81
N GLU A 218 0.88 -15.20 -0.45
CA GLU A 218 0.31 -15.91 0.69
C GLU A 218 1.11 -15.60 1.96
N TRP A 219 0.41 -15.16 3.00
CA TRP A 219 1.02 -14.70 4.24
C TRP A 219 1.24 -15.87 5.22
N SER A 220 2.50 -16.31 5.36
CA SER A 220 3.02 -17.13 6.47
C SER A 220 4.20 -16.39 7.14
N GLU A 221 4.87 -16.95 8.15
CA GLU A 221 6.06 -16.30 8.78
C GLU A 221 7.15 -15.87 7.77
N VAL A 222 7.11 -16.44 6.55
CA VAL A 222 7.85 -15.99 5.37
C VAL A 222 6.86 -15.72 4.23
N CYS A 223 7.04 -14.63 3.48
CA CYS A 223 6.26 -14.35 2.27
C CYS A 223 6.46 -15.47 1.23
N ARG A 224 5.40 -16.21 0.92
CA ARG A 224 5.38 -17.31 -0.08
C ARG A 224 4.39 -16.99 -1.20
N LYS A 225 4.60 -17.58 -2.38
CA LYS A 225 3.66 -17.47 -3.52
C LYS A 225 2.30 -18.05 -3.12
N SER A 226 1.21 -17.42 -3.55
CA SER A 226 -0.12 -18.03 -3.44
C SER A 226 -0.26 -19.29 -4.30
N SER A 227 -0.84 -20.33 -3.70
CA SER A 227 -1.10 -21.66 -4.26
C SER A 227 -2.33 -21.69 -5.18
N ASP A 228 -3.21 -20.68 -5.10
CA ASP A 228 -4.40 -20.55 -5.95
C ASP A 228 -4.08 -19.96 -7.33
N HIS A 229 -3.71 -20.85 -8.24
CA HIS A 229 -3.60 -20.60 -9.67
C HIS A 229 -4.94 -20.13 -10.28
N LYS A 230 -5.18 -18.82 -10.37
CA LYS A 230 -6.05 -18.27 -11.43
C LYS A 230 -5.19 -17.98 -12.65
N THR A 231 -5.13 -18.92 -13.59
CA THR A 231 -4.61 -18.69 -14.93
C THR A 231 -5.41 -17.57 -15.60
N TYR A 232 -4.88 -16.36 -15.64
CA TYR A 232 -5.39 -15.30 -16.51
C TYR A 232 -4.70 -15.42 -17.87
N GLY A 233 -5.40 -16.03 -18.82
CA GLY A 233 -5.11 -15.95 -20.25
C GLY A 233 -5.36 -14.55 -20.82
N PRO A 234 -5.04 -14.31 -22.11
CA PRO A 234 -4.99 -12.98 -22.71
C PRO A 234 -6.40 -12.41 -22.83
N GLY A 235 -6.74 -11.44 -21.98
CA GLY A 235 -8.08 -10.87 -21.96
C GLY A 235 -8.23 -9.76 -20.93
N SER A 236 -7.42 -8.70 -21.04
CA SER A 236 -7.77 -7.37 -20.51
C SER A 236 -6.71 -6.37 -20.98
N GLN A 237 -6.72 -6.06 -22.28
CA GLN A 237 -6.36 -4.70 -22.68
C GLN A 237 -7.41 -3.79 -22.04
N ARG A 238 -7.05 -3.09 -20.96
CA ARG A 238 -7.72 -1.83 -20.63
C ARG A 238 -6.96 -0.75 -21.38
N THR A 239 -7.58 -0.33 -22.47
CA THR A 239 -7.29 0.87 -23.24
C THR A 239 -7.30 2.10 -22.34
N ALA A 240 -6.36 3.01 -22.62
CA ALA A 240 -6.26 4.44 -22.24
C ALA A 240 -6.82 4.86 -20.88
#